data_AF-A0A7Y4LI98-F1
#
_entry.id   AF-A0A7Y4LI98-F1
#
_cell.length_a   1.000
_cell.length_b   1.000
_cell.length_c   1.000
_cell.angle_alpha   90.00
_cell.angle_beta   90.00
_cell.angle_gamma   90.00
#
_symmetry.space_group_name_H-M   'P 1'
#
loop_
_entity.id
_entity.type
_entity.pdbx_description
1 polymer ?
#
loop_
_entity_poly.entity_id
_entity_poly.type
_entity_poly.pdbx_seq_one_letter_code
_entity_poly.pdbx_strand_id
1 'polypeptide(L)'
;MIDRSHMDRMLDAVREVWEGQPDLDFAALMGMLNTHGLTWGISDNDAHDICMMIATTYPGELSKVTGRYSVLLANNTTAVLTRERIVLLRGWQQPIWWNYKSLVQARVGLPLVVADHQGIEHRLDTIRRIEKTTLAEDTDTRVIELADASVVLQRGHQARHFVRRCREVETHEYRVPQAWSPEIEKPLKLLTKERTAVELPAIAAHILG
;
A
#
# COMPACT_ATOMS: atom_id res chain seq x y z
N MET A 1 -9.20 -42.72 -7.55
CA MET A 1 -10.13 -41.82 -6.83
C MET A 1 -9.47 -40.44 -6.84
N ILE A 2 -10.04 -39.45 -7.54
CA ILE A 2 -9.48 -38.09 -7.58
C ILE A 2 -9.65 -37.49 -6.18
N ASP A 3 -8.57 -37.03 -5.56
CA ASP A 3 -8.64 -36.25 -4.33
C ASP A 3 -9.23 -34.87 -4.66
N ARG A 4 -10.56 -34.72 -4.51
CA ARG A 4 -11.25 -33.45 -4.80
C ARG A 4 -10.72 -32.29 -3.97
N SER A 5 -10.32 -32.57 -2.73
CA SER A 5 -9.76 -31.58 -1.80
C SER A 5 -8.46 -30.96 -2.32
N HIS A 6 -7.69 -31.70 -3.14
CA HIS A 6 -6.50 -31.17 -3.78
C HIS A 6 -6.84 -30.21 -4.92
N MET A 7 -7.75 -30.62 -5.81
CA MET A 7 -8.22 -29.78 -6.93
C MET A 7 -8.88 -28.49 -6.44
N ASP A 8 -9.74 -28.59 -5.43
CA ASP A 8 -10.47 -27.44 -4.87
C ASP A 8 -9.49 -26.40 -4.30
N ARG A 9 -8.45 -26.85 -3.57
CA ARG A 9 -7.39 -25.98 -3.04
C ARG A 9 -6.63 -25.22 -4.13
N MET A 10 -6.34 -25.87 -5.26
CA MET A 10 -5.65 -25.22 -6.37
C MET A 10 -6.55 -24.20 -7.09
N LEU A 11 -7.82 -24.56 -7.34
CA LEU A 11 -8.78 -23.66 -7.96
C LEU A 11 -9.05 -22.43 -7.10
N ASP A 12 -9.11 -22.60 -5.78
CA ASP A 12 -9.23 -21.47 -4.85
C ASP A 12 -7.98 -20.58 -4.89
N ALA A 13 -6.78 -21.15 -4.94
CA ALA A 13 -5.54 -20.36 -5.06
C ALA A 13 -5.49 -19.54 -6.36
N VAL A 14 -5.88 -20.14 -7.50
CA VAL A 14 -5.99 -19.41 -8.78
C VAL A 14 -7.06 -18.33 -8.71
N ARG A 15 -8.20 -18.61 -8.05
CA ARG A 15 -9.25 -17.60 -7.83
C ARG A 15 -8.74 -16.42 -7.01
N GLU A 16 -8.01 -16.66 -5.92
CA GLU A 16 -7.45 -15.61 -5.08
C GLU A 16 -6.49 -14.69 -5.87
N VAL A 17 -5.66 -15.27 -6.75
CA VAL A 17 -4.83 -14.47 -7.65
C VAL A 17 -5.69 -13.64 -8.60
N TRP A 18 -6.68 -14.26 -9.24
CA TRP A 18 -7.48 -13.59 -10.26
C TRP A 18 -8.35 -12.46 -9.69
N GLU A 19 -8.91 -12.63 -8.49
CA GLU A 19 -9.67 -11.58 -7.78
C GLU A 19 -8.82 -10.33 -7.51
N GLY A 20 -7.50 -10.47 -7.37
CA GLY A 20 -6.55 -9.36 -7.26
C GLY A 20 -6.19 -8.68 -8.58
N GLN A 21 -6.54 -9.28 -9.72
CA GLN A 21 -6.14 -8.88 -11.06
C GLN A 21 -7.37 -8.69 -11.98
N PRO A 22 -8.24 -7.71 -11.71
CA PRO A 22 -9.54 -7.57 -12.39
C PRO A 22 -9.41 -7.21 -13.87
N ASP A 23 -8.28 -6.62 -14.27
CA ASP A 23 -8.01 -6.17 -15.63
C ASP A 23 -7.44 -7.32 -16.51
N LEU A 24 -7.14 -8.50 -15.95
CA LEU A 24 -6.60 -9.64 -16.68
C LEU A 24 -7.70 -10.63 -17.10
N ASP A 25 -7.68 -11.02 -18.38
CA ASP A 25 -8.41 -12.21 -18.82
C ASP A 25 -7.69 -13.50 -18.40
N PHE A 26 -8.35 -14.65 -18.61
CA PHE A 26 -7.81 -15.95 -18.20
C PHE A 26 -6.47 -16.28 -18.89
N ALA A 27 -6.32 -15.96 -20.18
CA ALA A 27 -5.10 -16.29 -20.90
C ALA A 27 -3.92 -15.44 -20.40
N ALA A 28 -4.16 -14.16 -20.13
CA ALA A 28 -3.19 -13.26 -19.54
C ALA A 28 -2.82 -13.67 -18.10
N LEU A 29 -3.79 -14.10 -17.29
CA LEU A 29 -3.56 -14.67 -15.97
C LEU A 29 -2.62 -15.88 -16.03
N MET A 30 -2.90 -16.84 -16.92
CA MET A 30 -2.05 -18.02 -17.09
C MET A 30 -0.64 -17.64 -17.59
N GLY A 31 -0.54 -16.66 -18.48
CA GLY A 31 0.74 -16.11 -18.92
C GLY A 31 1.55 -15.51 -17.76
N MET A 32 0.90 -14.72 -16.91
CA MET A 32 1.51 -14.15 -15.70
C MET A 32 1.98 -15.24 -14.73
N LEU A 33 1.13 -16.24 -14.42
CA LEU A 33 1.51 -17.35 -13.55
C LEU A 33 2.72 -18.12 -14.11
N ASN A 34 2.76 -18.35 -15.43
CA ASN A 34 3.90 -19.00 -16.09
C ASN A 34 5.18 -18.16 -15.96
N THR A 35 5.12 -16.83 -16.06
CA THR A 35 6.26 -15.93 -15.79
C THR A 35 6.76 -16.05 -14.35
N HIS A 36 5.88 -16.35 -13.39
CA HIS A 36 6.23 -16.62 -12.00
C HIS A 36 6.66 -18.06 -11.71
N GLY A 37 6.82 -18.90 -12.74
CA GLY A 37 7.35 -20.25 -12.61
C GLY A 37 6.29 -21.36 -12.60
N LEU A 38 5.01 -21.05 -12.87
CA LEU A 38 3.96 -22.06 -13.04
C LEU A 38 4.11 -22.77 -14.40
N THR A 39 5.10 -23.65 -14.50
CA THR A 39 5.45 -24.38 -15.73
C THR A 39 5.11 -25.87 -15.62
N TRP A 40 5.23 -26.60 -16.73
CA TRP A 40 5.16 -28.05 -16.71
C TRP A 40 6.22 -28.66 -15.79
N GLY A 41 5.85 -29.68 -15.01
CA GLY A 41 6.78 -30.46 -14.18
C GLY A 41 7.02 -29.93 -12.77
N ILE A 42 6.37 -28.85 -12.35
CA ILE A 42 6.40 -28.41 -10.94
C ILE A 42 5.45 -29.26 -10.09
N SER A 43 5.71 -29.33 -8.78
CA SER A 43 4.76 -29.99 -7.88
C SER A 43 3.53 -29.11 -7.64
N ASP A 44 2.40 -29.73 -7.31
CA ASP A 44 1.19 -28.99 -7.00
C ASP A 44 1.35 -28.08 -5.76
N ASN A 45 2.21 -28.45 -4.82
CA ASN A 45 2.54 -27.60 -3.67
C ASN A 45 3.29 -26.34 -4.12
N ASP A 46 4.29 -26.48 -4.99
CA ASP A 46 5.03 -25.33 -5.53
C ASP A 46 4.12 -24.41 -6.35
N ALA A 47 3.21 -25.00 -7.13
CA ALA A 47 2.20 -24.26 -7.89
C ALA A 47 1.28 -23.45 -6.96
N HIS A 48 0.85 -24.06 -5.86
CA HIS A 48 0.03 -23.41 -4.85
C HIS A 48 0.80 -22.26 -4.17
N ASP A 49 2.05 -22.50 -3.78
CA ASP A 49 2.91 -21.49 -3.14
C ASP A 49 3.15 -20.27 -4.05
N ILE A 50 3.33 -20.50 -5.36
CA ILE A 50 3.41 -19.41 -6.35
C ILE A 50 2.11 -18.59 -6.37
N CYS A 51 0.96 -19.25 -6.43
CA CYS A 51 -0.33 -18.56 -6.41
C CYS A 51 -0.52 -17.74 -5.13
N MET A 52 -0.23 -18.34 -3.96
CA MET A 52 -0.37 -17.66 -2.68
C MET A 52 0.62 -16.51 -2.49
N MET A 53 1.85 -16.63 -2.99
CA MET A 53 2.81 -15.52 -3.04
C MET A 53 2.24 -14.34 -3.84
N ILE A 54 1.65 -14.60 -5.01
CA ILE A 54 1.06 -13.53 -5.84
C ILE A 54 -0.18 -12.95 -5.17
N ALA A 55 -1.09 -13.79 -4.68
CA ALA A 55 -2.32 -13.36 -4.00
C ALA A 55 -2.06 -12.57 -2.71
N THR A 56 -0.97 -12.86 -1.99
CA THR A 56 -0.55 -12.05 -0.83
C THR A 56 0.17 -10.76 -1.23
N THR A 57 0.77 -10.70 -2.41
CA THR A 57 1.38 -9.48 -2.94
C THR A 57 0.32 -8.55 -3.56
N TYR A 58 -0.70 -9.12 -4.22
CA TYR A 58 -1.78 -8.41 -4.90
C TYR A 58 -3.13 -9.02 -4.53
N PRO A 59 -3.63 -8.79 -3.30
CA PRO A 59 -4.87 -9.40 -2.85
C PRO A 59 -6.09 -8.79 -3.54
N GLY A 60 -7.12 -9.61 -3.74
CA GLY A 60 -8.45 -9.13 -4.17
C GLY A 60 -9.21 -8.38 -3.07
N GLU A 61 -8.88 -8.63 -1.80
CA GLU A 61 -9.56 -8.01 -0.65
C GLU A 61 -8.63 -7.83 0.54
N LEU A 62 -8.65 -6.64 1.18
CA LEU A 62 -7.80 -6.36 2.34
C LEU A 62 -8.14 -7.21 3.58
N SER A 63 -9.39 -7.64 3.74
CA SER A 63 -9.81 -8.43 4.91
C SER A 63 -9.15 -9.82 4.96
N LYS A 64 -8.70 -10.34 3.81
CA LYS A 64 -8.06 -11.65 3.67
C LYS A 64 -6.58 -11.64 4.00
N VAL A 65 -5.96 -10.47 4.15
CA VAL A 65 -4.52 -10.31 4.32
C VAL A 65 -4.17 -9.52 5.57
N THR A 66 -2.97 -9.75 6.08
CA THR A 66 -2.37 -8.95 7.15
C THR A 66 -1.10 -8.28 6.63
N GLY A 67 -0.77 -7.12 7.20
CA GLY A 67 0.39 -6.32 6.79
C GLY A 67 0.01 -4.95 6.24
N ARG A 68 0.97 -4.30 5.58
CA ARG A 68 0.81 -2.97 5.01
C ARG A 68 0.53 -3.07 3.51
N TYR A 69 -0.53 -2.42 3.09
CA TYR A 69 -0.97 -2.41 1.70
C TYR A 69 -1.28 -0.98 1.28
N SER A 70 -1.03 -0.71 0.00
CA SER A 70 -1.54 0.46 -0.68
C SER A 70 -2.70 0.06 -1.58
N VAL A 71 -3.62 0.99 -1.78
CA VAL A 71 -4.82 0.79 -2.60
C VAL A 71 -4.82 1.83 -3.69
N LEU A 72 -4.69 1.41 -4.94
CA LEU A 72 -4.81 2.27 -6.11
C LEU A 72 -6.28 2.40 -6.49
N LEU A 73 -6.77 3.63 -6.54
CA LEU A 73 -8.13 3.97 -6.93
C LEU A 73 -8.24 4.35 -8.41
N ALA A 74 -9.44 4.28 -8.97
CA ALA A 74 -9.70 4.54 -10.39
C ALA A 74 -9.33 5.97 -10.83
N ASN A 75 -9.50 6.96 -9.97
CA ASN A 75 -9.03 8.33 -10.17
C ASN A 75 -7.51 8.54 -10.01
N ASN A 76 -6.70 7.47 -10.00
CA ASN A 76 -5.25 7.48 -9.78
C ASN A 76 -4.81 8.05 -8.41
N THR A 77 -5.72 8.03 -7.42
CA THR A 77 -5.35 8.30 -6.03
C THR A 77 -4.83 7.01 -5.40
N THR A 78 -3.69 7.09 -4.73
CA THR A 78 -3.20 5.98 -3.89
C THR A 78 -3.65 6.24 -2.46
N ALA A 79 -4.51 5.36 -1.94
CA ALA A 79 -4.86 5.32 -0.54
C ALA A 79 -3.86 4.44 0.20
N VAL A 80 -3.22 5.02 1.19
CA VAL A 80 -2.26 4.34 2.06
C VAL A 80 -2.88 4.22 3.44
N LEU A 81 -3.07 2.98 3.89
CA LEU A 81 -3.74 2.68 5.16
C LEU A 81 -2.70 2.36 6.24
N THR A 82 -2.73 3.13 7.33
CA THR A 82 -2.05 2.79 8.58
C THR A 82 -3.04 2.24 9.58
N ARG A 83 -2.61 1.97 10.81
CA ARG A 83 -3.48 1.39 11.84
C ARG A 83 -4.71 2.27 12.15
N GLU A 84 -4.55 3.59 12.08
CA GLU A 84 -5.57 4.55 12.52
C GLU A 84 -5.83 5.67 11.52
N ARG A 85 -5.01 5.77 10.47
CA ARG A 85 -5.09 6.87 9.49
C ARG A 85 -5.12 6.35 8.07
N ILE A 86 -5.83 7.08 7.23
CA ILE A 86 -5.77 6.93 5.78
C ILE A 86 -5.10 8.17 5.22
N VAL A 87 -4.15 7.97 4.31
CA VAL A 87 -3.48 9.04 3.57
C VAL A 87 -3.79 8.84 2.09
N LEU A 88 -4.43 9.85 1.48
CA LEU A 88 -4.72 9.89 0.07
C LEU A 88 -3.64 10.70 -0.67
N LEU A 89 -2.95 10.04 -1.57
CA LEU A 89 -1.89 10.60 -2.39
C LEU A 89 -2.38 10.83 -3.81
N ARG A 90 -2.14 12.05 -4.31
CA ARG A 90 -2.35 12.42 -5.73
C ARG A 90 -1.02 12.95 -6.27
N GLY A 91 -0.11 12.01 -6.53
CA GLY A 91 1.28 12.32 -6.84
C GLY A 91 1.95 13.11 -5.71
N TRP A 92 2.53 14.26 -6.05
CA TRP A 92 3.29 15.13 -5.14
C TRP A 92 2.50 16.31 -4.58
N GLN A 93 1.19 16.33 -4.82
CA GLN A 93 0.31 17.36 -4.26
C GLN A 93 0.15 17.19 -2.76
N GLN A 94 -0.43 18.21 -2.11
CA GLN A 94 -0.80 18.13 -0.70
C GLN A 94 -1.71 16.90 -0.48
N PRO A 95 -1.29 15.95 0.37
CA PRO A 95 -2.09 14.77 0.63
C PRO A 95 -3.33 15.16 1.45
N ILE A 96 -4.36 14.32 1.36
CA ILE A 96 -5.51 14.40 2.25
C ILE A 96 -5.39 13.25 3.23
N TRP A 97 -5.34 13.54 4.53
CA TRP A 97 -5.29 12.51 5.55
C TRP A 97 -6.26 12.78 6.69
N TRP A 98 -6.78 11.70 7.26
CA TRP A 98 -7.67 11.73 8.42
C TRP A 98 -7.62 10.41 9.18
N ASN A 99 -8.11 10.44 10.41
CA ASN A 99 -8.24 9.24 11.24
C ASN A 99 -9.48 8.47 10.81
N TYR A 100 -9.36 7.15 10.69
CA TYR A 100 -10.48 6.25 10.46
C TYR A 100 -10.52 5.19 11.58
N LYS A 101 -11.69 4.59 11.78
CA LYS A 101 -11.93 3.58 12.81
C LYS A 101 -11.95 2.16 12.24
N SER A 102 -12.57 1.99 11.08
CA SER A 102 -12.72 0.65 10.48
C SER A 102 -12.83 0.70 8.95
N LEU A 103 -12.37 -0.38 8.31
CA LEU A 103 -12.61 -0.65 6.90
C LEU A 103 -14.00 -1.29 6.75
N VAL A 104 -14.88 -0.67 5.98
CA VAL A 104 -16.22 -1.18 5.69
C VAL A 104 -16.22 -2.00 4.40
N GLN A 105 -15.50 -1.55 3.38
CA GLN A 105 -15.34 -2.23 2.10
C GLN A 105 -13.94 -1.96 1.54
N ALA A 106 -13.24 -3.01 1.13
CA ALA A 106 -11.89 -2.90 0.57
C ALA A 106 -11.57 -4.07 -0.36
N ARG A 107 -12.43 -4.28 -1.35
CA ARG A 107 -12.29 -5.30 -2.40
C ARG A 107 -12.07 -4.66 -3.76
N VAL A 108 -11.16 -5.22 -4.54
CA VAL A 108 -10.89 -4.81 -5.92
C VAL A 108 -12.16 -4.85 -6.76
N GLY A 109 -12.34 -3.86 -7.63
CA GLY A 109 -13.56 -3.66 -8.43
C GLY A 109 -14.73 -3.01 -7.66
N LEU A 110 -14.61 -2.83 -6.34
CA LEU A 110 -15.59 -2.12 -5.53
C LEU A 110 -15.00 -0.81 -4.96
N PRO A 111 -15.84 0.16 -4.56
CA PRO A 111 -15.37 1.37 -3.89
C PRO A 111 -14.73 1.10 -2.53
N LEU A 112 -13.64 1.81 -2.25
CA LEU A 112 -13.04 1.81 -0.90
C LEU A 112 -13.95 2.59 0.04
N VAL A 113 -14.41 1.95 1.12
CA VAL A 113 -15.26 2.58 2.13
C VAL A 113 -14.63 2.42 3.51
N VAL A 114 -14.42 3.56 4.19
CA VAL A 114 -13.87 3.62 5.55
C VAL A 114 -14.84 4.35 6.46
N ALA A 115 -15.03 3.87 7.69
CA ALA A 115 -15.81 4.56 8.70
C ALA A 115 -14.88 5.33 9.63
N ASP A 116 -15.25 6.57 9.97
CA ASP A 116 -14.52 7.35 10.96
C ASP A 116 -14.95 7.03 12.41
N HIS A 117 -14.41 7.77 13.38
CA HIS A 117 -14.70 7.59 14.80
C HIS A 117 -16.12 8.04 15.20
N GLN A 118 -16.78 8.83 14.35
CA GLN A 118 -18.18 9.24 14.51
C GLN A 118 -19.15 8.24 13.87
N GLY A 119 -18.62 7.21 13.19
CA GLY A 119 -19.41 6.21 12.47
C GLY A 119 -19.87 6.67 11.09
N ILE A 120 -19.34 7.79 10.57
CA ILE A 120 -19.65 8.27 9.23
C ILE A 120 -18.84 7.46 8.22
N GLU A 121 -19.52 6.90 7.23
CA GLU A 121 -18.89 6.19 6.12
C GLU A 121 -18.41 7.17 5.05
N HIS A 122 -17.11 7.13 4.78
CA HIS A 122 -16.45 7.85 3.71
C HIS A 122 -16.27 6.90 2.53
N ARG A 123 -17.10 7.08 1.50
CA ARG A 123 -17.01 6.33 0.24
C ARG A 123 -16.04 7.04 -0.69
N LEU A 124 -14.92 6.39 -0.96
CA LEU A 124 -13.94 6.81 -1.96
C LEU A 124 -14.27 6.18 -3.31
N ASP A 125 -13.33 6.27 -4.24
CA ASP A 125 -13.48 5.75 -5.59
C ASP A 125 -13.24 4.22 -5.65
N THR A 126 -13.49 3.63 -6.81
CA THR A 126 -13.34 2.20 -7.10
C THR A 126 -11.90 1.75 -6.98
N ILE A 127 -11.68 0.64 -6.29
CA ILE A 127 -10.36 0.02 -6.14
C ILE A 127 -9.97 -0.66 -7.45
N ARG A 128 -8.85 -0.23 -8.03
CA ARG A 128 -8.25 -0.88 -9.20
C ARG A 128 -7.27 -1.98 -8.82
N ARG A 129 -6.50 -1.75 -7.76
CA ARG A 129 -5.45 -2.67 -7.31
C ARG A 129 -5.19 -2.49 -5.83
N ILE A 130 -4.97 -3.59 -5.15
CA ILE A 130 -4.39 -3.61 -3.80
C ILE A 130 -3.01 -4.23 -3.96
N GLU A 131 -2.01 -3.60 -3.36
CA GLU A 131 -0.63 -4.00 -3.50
C GLU A 131 0.05 -3.99 -2.14
N LYS A 132 0.70 -5.11 -1.82
CA LYS A 132 1.55 -5.22 -0.67
C LYS A 132 2.68 -4.24 -0.85
N THR A 133 2.78 -3.36 0.12
CA THR A 133 3.85 -2.39 0.18
C THR A 133 5.18 -3.15 0.28
N THR A 134 6.06 -3.03 -0.72
CA THR A 134 7.41 -3.62 -0.75
C THR A 134 8.44 -2.51 -0.94
N LEU A 135 9.64 -2.67 -0.36
CA LEU A 135 10.77 -1.74 -0.56
C LEU A 135 11.40 -2.01 -1.93
N ALA A 136 11.01 -1.27 -2.97
CA ALA A 136 11.64 -1.36 -4.29
C ALA A 136 12.36 -0.04 -4.58
N GLU A 137 13.69 -0.09 -4.61
CA GLU A 137 14.59 1.05 -4.43
C GLU A 137 14.46 2.21 -5.43
N ASP A 138 13.71 2.09 -6.54
CA ASP A 138 13.85 3.02 -7.67
C ASP A 138 12.60 3.80 -8.10
N THR A 139 11.46 3.64 -7.41
CA THR A 139 10.26 4.48 -7.69
C THR A 139 9.45 4.91 -6.47
N ASP A 140 9.87 4.48 -5.27
CA ASP A 140 9.08 4.51 -4.03
C ASP A 140 8.75 5.93 -3.56
N THR A 141 7.48 6.32 -3.72
CA THR A 141 6.92 7.47 -2.98
C THR A 141 6.57 7.01 -1.57
N ARG A 142 7.51 7.15 -0.62
CA ARG A 142 7.34 6.78 0.78
C ARG A 142 6.49 7.79 1.52
N VAL A 143 5.58 7.34 2.38
CA VAL A 143 4.79 8.20 3.26
C VAL A 143 5.22 7.93 4.69
N ILE A 144 5.80 8.89 5.39
CA ILE A 144 6.23 8.70 6.77
C ILE A 144 5.26 9.46 7.67
N GLU A 145 4.64 8.76 8.62
CA GLU A 145 3.68 9.33 9.56
C GLU A 145 4.40 9.77 10.84
N LEU A 146 4.31 11.05 11.18
CA LEU A 146 4.84 11.59 12.41
C LEU A 146 3.74 11.71 13.48
N ALA A 147 4.16 11.76 14.74
CA ALA A 147 3.25 11.78 15.89
C ALA A 147 2.32 13.03 15.96
N ASP A 148 2.64 14.11 15.25
CA ASP A 148 2.07 15.46 15.43
C ASP A 148 1.11 15.92 14.32
N ALA A 149 0.35 14.99 13.72
CA ALA A 149 -0.54 15.25 12.59
C ALA A 149 0.18 15.78 11.34
N SER A 150 1.41 15.29 11.12
CA SER A 150 2.18 15.59 9.92
C SER A 150 2.60 14.32 9.17
N VAL A 151 2.78 14.47 7.85
CA VAL A 151 3.18 13.39 6.96
C VAL A 151 4.34 13.85 6.08
N VAL A 152 5.30 12.97 5.83
CA VAL A 152 6.41 13.23 4.91
C VAL A 152 6.27 12.33 3.69
N LEU A 153 6.13 12.94 2.51
CA LEU A 153 6.20 12.25 1.22
C LEU A 153 7.64 12.29 0.73
N GLN A 154 8.31 11.16 0.63
CA GLN A 154 9.66 11.05 0.07
C GLN A 154 9.62 10.32 -1.26
N ARG A 155 10.33 10.80 -2.28
CA ARG A 155 10.62 10.03 -3.49
C ARG A 155 12.08 10.23 -3.89
N GLY A 156 12.81 9.13 -3.87
CA GLY A 156 14.28 9.15 -3.99
C GLY A 156 14.92 10.07 -2.95
N HIS A 157 15.67 11.06 -3.44
CA HIS A 157 16.42 12.02 -2.64
C HIS A 157 15.65 13.27 -2.22
N GLN A 158 14.34 13.32 -2.46
CA GLN A 158 13.54 14.49 -2.16
C GLN A 158 12.41 14.11 -1.22
N ALA A 159 12.11 14.99 -0.27
CA ALA A 159 11.01 14.82 0.66
C ALA A 159 10.19 16.11 0.80
N ARG A 160 8.88 15.96 0.95
CA ARG A 160 7.93 17.03 1.29
C ARG A 160 7.24 16.70 2.59
N HIS A 161 7.37 17.56 3.58
CA HIS A 161 6.68 17.45 4.86
C HIS A 161 5.46 18.35 4.87
N PHE A 162 4.32 17.78 5.18
CA PHE A 162 3.05 18.49 5.30
C PHE A 162 2.62 18.48 6.76
N VAL A 163 2.46 19.67 7.35
CA VAL A 163 2.06 19.86 8.75
C VAL A 163 0.66 20.46 8.77
N ARG A 164 -0.32 19.75 9.34
CA ARG A 164 -1.67 20.31 9.51
C ARG A 164 -1.70 21.21 10.75
N ARG A 165 -1.95 22.50 10.55
CA ARG A 165 -2.34 23.46 11.59
C ARG A 165 -3.86 23.64 11.58
N CYS A 166 -4.41 24.36 12.55
CA CYS A 166 -5.86 24.51 12.73
C CYS A 166 -6.63 24.95 11.47
N ARG A 167 -6.02 25.70 10.56
CA ARG A 167 -6.68 26.23 9.33
C ARG A 167 -5.81 26.19 8.08
N GLU A 168 -4.56 25.77 8.19
CA GLU A 168 -3.59 25.81 7.10
C GLU A 168 -2.75 24.53 7.10
N VAL A 169 -2.18 24.21 5.94
CA VAL A 169 -1.20 23.14 5.82
C VAL A 169 0.11 23.76 5.38
N GLU A 170 1.09 23.72 6.27
CA GLU A 170 2.45 24.17 5.97
C GLU A 170 3.17 23.07 5.20
N THR A 171 3.92 23.45 4.16
CA THR A 171 4.70 22.53 3.33
C THR A 171 6.18 22.88 3.40
N HIS A 172 7.01 21.92 3.75
CA HIS A 172 8.46 22.06 3.80
C HIS A 172 9.13 21.05 2.86
N GLU A 173 10.13 21.49 2.11
CA GLU A 173 10.87 20.64 1.16
C GLU A 173 12.29 20.34 1.66
N TYR A 174 12.67 19.07 1.57
CA TYR A 174 13.95 18.54 2.05
C TYR A 174 14.64 17.70 0.98
N ARG A 175 15.95 17.52 1.18
CA ARG A 175 16.74 16.48 0.52
C ARG A 175 17.03 15.34 1.50
N VAL A 176 16.93 14.12 0.99
CA VAL A 176 17.20 12.90 1.75
C VAL A 176 18.49 12.27 1.22
N PRO A 177 19.47 11.95 2.09
CA PRO A 177 20.61 11.13 1.67
C PRO A 177 20.12 9.74 1.22
N GLN A 178 20.81 9.17 0.23
CA GLN A 178 20.35 8.02 -0.59
C GLN A 178 19.88 6.78 0.17
N ALA A 179 20.26 6.63 1.45
CA ALA A 179 20.11 5.40 2.22
C ALA A 179 19.46 5.62 3.59
N TRP A 180 18.67 6.68 3.78
CA TRP A 180 18.07 6.91 5.10
C TRP A 180 16.75 6.16 5.27
N SER A 181 16.77 5.12 6.09
CA SER A 181 15.59 4.39 6.56
C SER A 181 15.14 4.98 7.89
N PRO A 182 13.91 5.48 8.01
CA PRO A 182 13.38 5.97 9.27
C PRO A 182 13.36 4.85 10.31
N GLU A 183 13.68 5.18 11.57
CA GLU A 183 13.56 4.28 12.71
C GLU A 183 12.36 4.72 13.56
N ILE A 184 11.50 3.78 13.94
CA ILE A 184 10.33 4.06 14.78
C ILE A 184 10.83 4.62 16.13
N GLU A 185 10.11 5.59 16.70
CA GLU A 185 10.46 6.26 17.98
C GLU A 185 11.76 7.09 17.96
N LYS A 186 12.51 7.16 16.85
CA LYS A 186 13.63 8.11 16.68
C LYS A 186 13.21 9.35 15.88
N PRO A 187 13.81 10.51 16.17
CA PRO A 187 13.57 11.71 15.38
C PRO A 187 14.06 11.54 13.94
N LEU A 188 13.23 12.00 13.00
CA LEU A 188 13.49 11.95 11.57
C LEU A 188 14.49 13.05 11.18
N LYS A 189 15.69 12.68 10.72
CA LYS A 189 16.75 13.62 10.33
C LYS A 189 16.74 13.86 8.83
N LEU A 190 16.44 15.09 8.42
CA LEU A 190 16.41 15.50 7.02
C LEU A 190 17.36 16.67 6.75
N LEU A 191 17.78 16.84 5.50
CA LEU A 191 18.58 18.00 5.09
C LEU A 191 17.67 19.03 4.42
N THR A 192 17.77 20.29 4.84
CA THR A 192 17.12 21.40 4.12
C THR A 192 17.81 21.64 2.77
N LYS A 193 17.23 22.54 1.95
CA LYS A 193 17.89 23.01 0.72
C LYS A 193 19.28 23.62 0.98
N GLU A 194 19.48 24.21 2.14
CA GLU A 194 20.74 24.84 2.59
C GLU A 194 21.75 23.82 3.16
N ARG A 195 21.44 22.51 3.10
CA ARG A 195 22.24 21.42 3.69
C ARG A 195 22.37 21.48 5.22
N THR A 196 21.46 22.19 5.88
CA THR A 196 21.34 22.15 7.34
C THR A 196 20.52 20.92 7.74
N ALA A 197 21.00 20.18 8.73
CA ALA A 197 20.25 19.05 9.30
C ALA A 197 19.09 19.56 10.18
N VAL A 198 17.90 19.02 9.95
CA VAL A 198 16.68 19.28 10.74
C VAL A 198 16.21 17.97 11.34
N GLU A 199 15.90 18.01 12.63
CA GLU A 199 15.26 16.91 13.36
C GLU A 199 13.75 17.16 13.41
N LEU A 200 13.00 16.27 12.77
CA LEU A 200 11.55 16.20 12.86
C LEU A 200 11.14 15.26 14.01
N PRO A 201 9.90 15.40 14.53
CA PRO A 201 9.38 14.56 15.59
C PRO A 201 9.54 13.05 15.34
N ALA A 202 9.45 12.29 16.42
CA ALA A 202 9.54 10.84 16.36
C ALA A 202 8.49 10.25 15.42
N ILE A 203 8.91 9.24 14.69
CA ILE A 203 8.06 8.57 13.71
C ILE A 203 7.07 7.67 14.45
N ALA A 204 5.78 7.91 14.20
CA ALA A 204 4.69 7.11 14.75
C ALA A 204 4.46 5.84 13.93
N ALA A 205 4.61 5.95 12.60
CA ALA A 205 4.58 4.81 11.70
C ALA A 205 5.33 5.13 10.41
N HIS A 206 6.07 4.14 9.89
CA HIS A 206 6.55 4.20 8.51
C HIS A 206 5.44 3.79 7.57
N ILE A 207 5.41 4.42 6.41
CA ILE A 207 4.72 3.85 5.27
C ILE A 207 5.64 3.82 4.03
N LEU A 208 5.72 2.61 3.49
CA LEU A 208 6.77 2.02 2.65
C LEU A 208 8.05 1.66 3.43
N GLY A 209 8.47 0.40 3.61
CA GLY A 209 7.94 -0.92 3.18
C GLY A 209 7.09 -1.69 4.18
#